data_AF-A0AAW7HII2-F1
#
_entry.id   AF-A0AAW7HII2-F1
#
_cell.length_a   1.000
_cell.length_b   1.000
_cell.length_c   1.000
_cell.angle_alpha   90.00
_cell.angle_beta   90.00
_cell.angle_gamma   90.00
#
_symmetry.space_group_name_H-M   'P 1'
#
loop_
_entity.id
_entity.type
_entity.pdbx_description
1 polymer ?
#
loop_
_entity_poly.entity_id
_entity_poly.type
_entity_poly.pdbx_seq_one_letter_code
_entity_poly.pdbx_strand_id
1 'polypeptide(L)'
;MARLTESQAGGANVLRFLDLIAFAEGTQAVKGSDDGYNVLFGKGLFHGYADHPRQKITRLSNGKSITSSAAGRYQFLAGTWDELVKRYGFKGRFTPEAQDLAAIKRLGERGALQLIKDGKIREAIAKCANEWASFPGNNYDQNPKALGALLAQWQKLGGALA
;
A
#
# COMPACT_ATOMS: atom_id res chain seq x y z
N MET A 1 -5.34 6.58 9.02
CA MET A 1 -6.21 5.41 8.93
C MET A 1 -6.90 5.37 7.59
N ALA A 2 -7.13 4.15 7.08
CA ALA A 2 -7.94 3.91 5.90
C ALA A 2 -9.29 4.66 5.94
N ARG A 3 -9.83 5.06 4.78
CA ARG A 3 -11.10 5.81 4.65
C ARG A 3 -12.33 4.91 4.50
N LEU A 4 -12.16 3.60 4.34
CA LEU A 4 -13.27 2.64 4.33
C LEU A 4 -13.77 2.31 5.74
N THR A 5 -15.06 1.97 5.85
CA THR A 5 -15.60 1.31 7.05
C THR A 5 -15.18 -0.14 7.11
N GLU A 6 -15.30 -0.77 8.30
CA GLU A 6 -14.98 -2.19 8.47
C GLU A 6 -15.80 -3.09 7.53
N SER A 7 -17.09 -2.78 7.37
CA SER A 7 -17.97 -3.52 6.46
C SER A 7 -17.50 -3.42 5.01
N GLN A 8 -17.13 -2.22 4.56
CA GLN A 8 -16.61 -2.00 3.21
C GLN A 8 -15.26 -2.70 2.98
N ALA A 9 -14.41 -2.75 4.00
CA ALA A 9 -13.11 -3.40 3.91
C ALA A 9 -13.17 -4.93 4.06
N GLY A 10 -14.28 -5.47 4.57
CA GLY A 10 -14.42 -6.90 4.86
C GLY A 10 -13.81 -7.32 6.21
N GLY A 11 -13.70 -6.39 7.16
CA GLY A 11 -13.33 -6.63 8.56
C GLY A 11 -12.24 -5.70 9.08
N ALA A 12 -12.20 -5.53 10.41
CA ALA A 12 -11.21 -4.68 11.10
C ALA A 12 -9.75 -5.05 10.78
N ASN A 13 -9.45 -6.34 10.61
CA ASN A 13 -8.10 -6.78 10.25
C ASN A 13 -7.66 -6.30 8.87
N VAL A 14 -8.60 -6.16 7.93
CA VAL A 14 -8.28 -5.63 6.60
C VAL A 14 -7.93 -4.15 6.67
N LEU A 15 -8.68 -3.35 7.44
CA LEU A 15 -8.34 -1.93 7.67
C LEU A 15 -6.96 -1.78 8.33
N ARG A 16 -6.67 -2.57 9.37
CA ARG A 16 -5.35 -2.57 10.01
C ARG A 16 -4.24 -2.95 9.03
N PHE A 17 -4.51 -3.88 8.12
CA PHE A 17 -3.51 -4.29 7.14
C PHE A 17 -3.25 -3.19 6.09
N LEU A 18 -4.28 -2.43 5.71
CA LEU A 18 -4.10 -1.23 4.88
C LEU A 18 -3.20 -0.20 5.60
N ASP A 19 -3.43 0.05 6.88
CA ASP A 19 -2.56 0.93 7.67
C ASP A 19 -1.14 0.38 7.83
N LEU A 20 -0.99 -0.95 7.90
CA LEU A 20 0.32 -1.60 7.90
C LEU A 20 1.07 -1.40 6.57
N ILE A 21 0.38 -1.46 5.43
CA ILE A 21 0.98 -1.16 4.12
C ILE A 21 1.42 0.31 4.08
N ALA A 22 0.57 1.24 4.52
CA ALA A 22 0.90 2.67 4.56
C ALA A 22 2.12 2.96 5.46
N PHE A 23 2.23 2.26 6.59
CA PHE A 23 3.43 2.27 7.43
C PHE A 23 4.65 1.74 6.69
N ALA A 24 4.52 0.61 6.00
CA ALA A 24 5.60 -0.05 5.28
C ALA A 24 6.16 0.82 4.16
N GLU A 25 5.28 1.39 3.34
CA GLU A 25 5.62 2.35 2.28
C GLU A 25 6.11 3.71 2.83
N GLY A 26 5.87 3.99 4.12
CA GLY A 26 6.31 5.22 4.78
C GLY A 26 5.51 6.46 4.36
N THR A 27 4.37 6.29 3.70
CA THR A 27 3.53 7.36 3.16
C THR A 27 2.83 8.13 4.26
N GLN A 28 2.31 7.43 5.28
CA GLN A 28 1.61 8.05 6.40
C GLN A 28 2.49 8.99 7.25
N ALA A 29 3.82 8.85 7.18
CA ALA A 29 4.75 9.67 7.96
C ALA A 29 5.13 10.99 7.25
N VAL A 30 4.67 11.20 6.02
CA VAL A 30 4.99 12.41 5.24
C VAL A 30 4.17 13.59 5.77
N LYS A 31 4.87 14.58 6.35
CA LYS A 31 4.25 15.80 6.88
C LYS A 31 3.52 16.58 5.77
N GLY A 32 2.33 17.06 6.07
CA GLY A 32 1.49 17.81 5.13
C GLY A 32 0.80 16.94 4.07
N SER A 33 0.99 15.62 4.09
CA SER A 33 0.19 14.71 3.28
C SER A 33 -1.22 14.55 3.85
N ASP A 34 -2.15 14.17 2.99
CA ASP A 34 -3.46 13.64 3.38
C ASP A 34 -3.29 12.18 3.81
N ASP A 35 -2.63 11.98 4.96
CA ASP A 35 -2.42 10.67 5.58
C ASP A 35 -1.81 9.63 4.60
N GLY A 36 -0.88 10.10 3.77
CA GLY A 36 -0.21 9.31 2.74
C GLY A 36 -0.91 9.21 1.39
N TYR A 37 -2.20 9.54 1.27
CA TYR A 37 -2.98 9.33 0.04
C TYR A 37 -2.54 10.16 -1.15
N ASN A 38 -1.87 11.28 -0.91
CA ASN A 38 -1.32 12.14 -1.94
C ASN A 38 0.21 12.08 -2.07
N VAL A 39 0.85 11.03 -1.54
CA VAL A 39 2.31 10.88 -1.56
C VAL A 39 2.80 10.27 -2.87
N LEU A 40 3.78 10.91 -3.49
CA LEU A 40 4.54 10.41 -4.63
C LEU A 40 5.78 9.64 -4.17
N PHE A 41 6.30 8.79 -5.06
CA PHE A 41 7.62 8.20 -4.88
C PHE A 41 8.67 9.27 -4.55
N GLY A 42 9.51 8.99 -3.55
CA GLY A 42 10.48 9.96 -3.07
C GLY A 42 9.88 11.10 -2.23
N LYS A 43 8.68 10.89 -1.66
CA LYS A 43 8.02 11.72 -0.64
C LYS A 43 7.57 13.12 -1.10
N GLY A 44 7.46 13.34 -2.40
CA GLY A 44 6.74 14.50 -2.94
C GLY A 44 5.22 14.35 -2.71
N LEU A 45 4.46 15.42 -2.94
CA LEU A 45 3.00 15.38 -2.89
C LEU A 45 2.40 15.69 -4.27
N PHE A 46 1.27 15.08 -4.59
CA PHE A 46 0.43 15.49 -5.71
C PHE A 46 -0.85 16.17 -5.24
N HIS A 47 -1.55 16.84 -6.15
CA HIS A 47 -2.79 17.56 -5.86
C HIS A 47 -3.93 17.05 -6.74
N GLY A 48 -5.10 16.90 -6.13
CA GLY A 48 -6.29 16.35 -6.78
C GLY A 48 -6.25 14.82 -6.90
N TYR A 49 -7.43 14.23 -6.99
CA TYR A 49 -7.62 12.77 -7.00
C TYR A 49 -8.44 12.28 -8.19
N ALA A 50 -8.49 13.07 -9.27
CA ALA A 50 -9.23 12.70 -10.47
C ALA A 50 -8.62 11.46 -11.15
N ASP A 51 -7.31 11.25 -11.02
CA ASP A 51 -6.64 10.04 -11.49
C ASP A 51 -5.26 9.87 -10.83
N HIS A 52 -4.64 8.72 -11.03
CA HIS A 52 -3.25 8.49 -10.66
C HIS A 52 -2.34 9.51 -11.38
N PRO A 53 -1.37 10.14 -10.69
CA PRO A 53 -0.59 11.25 -11.25
C PRO A 53 0.34 10.84 -12.40
N ARG A 54 0.68 9.56 -12.51
CA ARG A 54 1.58 8.95 -13.52
C ARG A 54 2.93 9.66 -13.67
N GLN A 55 3.36 10.35 -12.62
CA GLN A 55 4.65 11.04 -12.59
C GLN A 55 5.78 10.03 -12.36
N LYS A 56 6.70 9.92 -13.31
CA LYS A 56 7.92 9.13 -13.16
C LYS A 56 8.96 9.96 -12.43
N ILE A 57 9.39 9.48 -11.28
CA ILE A 57 10.33 10.16 -10.40
C ILE A 57 11.56 9.29 -10.22
N THR A 58 12.74 9.88 -10.45
CA THR A 58 14.02 9.22 -10.22
C THR A 58 14.59 9.62 -8.85
N ARG A 59 15.06 8.62 -8.10
CA ARG A 59 15.74 8.78 -6.80
C ARG A 59 16.94 7.84 -6.73
N LEU A 60 17.92 8.19 -5.90
CA LEU A 60 18.99 7.28 -5.53
C LEU A 60 18.51 6.34 -4.42
N SER A 61 18.71 5.05 -4.61
CA SER A 61 18.50 3.99 -3.61
C SER A 61 19.67 3.03 -3.68
N ASN A 62 20.34 2.76 -2.56
CA ASN A 62 21.54 1.91 -2.49
C ASN A 62 22.61 2.25 -3.56
N GLY A 63 22.83 3.55 -3.78
CA GLY A 63 23.80 4.03 -4.78
C GLY A 63 23.38 3.87 -6.24
N LYS A 64 22.17 3.38 -6.52
CA LYS A 64 21.61 3.21 -7.87
C LYS A 64 20.45 4.17 -8.12
N SER A 65 20.36 4.70 -9.34
CA SER A 65 19.20 5.48 -9.78
C SER A 65 18.02 4.56 -10.06
N ILE A 66 16.96 4.70 -9.27
CA ILE A 66 15.68 4.01 -9.48
C ILE A 66 14.63 5.02 -9.94
N THR A 67 13.87 4.65 -10.97
CA THR A 67 12.76 5.45 -11.47
C THR A 67 11.46 4.71 -11.19
N SER A 68 10.54 5.36 -10.49
CA SER A 68 9.24 4.79 -10.15
C SER A 68 8.12 5.79 -10.44
N SER A 69 6.94 5.26 -10.75
CA SER A 69 5.71 6.03 -10.87
C SER A 69 4.80 5.88 -9.65
N ALA A 70 5.33 5.30 -8.57
CA ALA A 70 4.54 4.99 -7.39
C ALA A 70 3.87 6.23 -6.80
N ALA A 71 2.58 6.13 -6.52
CA ALA A 71 1.82 7.20 -5.88
C ALA A 71 0.73 6.67 -4.96
N GLY A 72 0.28 7.54 -4.07
CA GLY A 72 -0.77 7.26 -3.11
C GLY A 72 -0.30 6.54 -1.86
N ARG A 73 -1.25 6.30 -0.95
CA ARG A 73 -1.00 5.71 0.37
C ARG A 73 -0.35 4.33 0.26
N TYR A 74 -0.70 3.59 -0.78
CA TYR A 74 -0.24 2.23 -1.07
C TYR A 74 0.77 2.15 -2.22
N GLN A 75 1.30 3.30 -2.68
CA GLN A 75 2.37 3.39 -3.69
C GLN A 75 2.08 2.59 -4.98
N PHE A 76 0.86 2.69 -5.52
CA PHE A 76 0.50 2.06 -6.79
C PHE A 76 1.38 2.59 -7.92
N LEU A 77 1.88 1.71 -8.79
CA LEU A 77 2.51 2.10 -10.05
C LEU A 77 1.44 2.51 -11.07
N ALA A 78 1.79 3.40 -11.99
CA ALA A 78 0.89 3.84 -13.07
C ALA A 78 0.26 2.66 -13.83
N GLY A 79 1.08 1.69 -14.26
CA GLY A 79 0.59 0.52 -14.99
C GLY A 79 -0.33 -0.38 -14.16
N THR A 80 -0.01 -0.58 -12.88
CA THR A 80 -0.87 -1.33 -11.95
C THR A 80 -2.21 -0.63 -11.75
N TRP A 81 -2.20 0.71 -11.61
CA TRP A 81 -3.43 1.48 -11.51
C TRP A 81 -4.28 1.38 -12.78
N ASP A 82 -3.66 1.50 -13.96
CA ASP A 82 -4.36 1.38 -15.24
C ASP A 82 -5.00 -0.01 -15.42
N GLU A 83 -4.32 -1.07 -14.98
CA GLU A 83 -4.87 -2.43 -14.96
C GLU A 83 -6.09 -2.52 -14.03
N LEU A 84 -6.00 -1.96 -12.82
CA LEU A 84 -7.10 -1.95 -11.85
C LEU A 84 -8.29 -1.13 -12.34
N VAL A 85 -8.05 0.01 -13.00
CA VAL A 85 -9.11 0.80 -13.66
C VAL A 85 -9.85 -0.06 -14.68
N LYS A 86 -9.12 -0.78 -15.54
CA LYS A 86 -9.72 -1.65 -16.56
C LYS A 86 -10.49 -2.82 -15.95
N ARG A 87 -9.96 -3.44 -14.90
CA ARG A 87 -10.51 -4.66 -14.28
C ARG A 87 -11.68 -4.38 -13.35
N TYR A 88 -11.63 -3.28 -12.60
CA TYR A 88 -12.55 -3.00 -11.49
C TYR A 88 -13.28 -1.66 -11.58
N GLY A 89 -13.05 -0.86 -12.62
CA GLY A 89 -13.85 0.34 -12.88
C GLY A 89 -13.49 1.57 -12.03
N PHE A 90 -12.22 1.76 -11.69
CA PHE A 90 -11.75 2.96 -10.96
C PHE A 90 -11.56 4.22 -11.83
N LYS A 91 -12.15 4.27 -13.04
CA LYS A 91 -11.96 5.38 -13.98
C LYS A 91 -12.41 6.70 -13.34
N GLY A 92 -11.55 7.71 -13.41
CA GLY A 92 -11.84 9.05 -12.91
C GLY A 92 -11.82 9.19 -11.38
N ARG A 93 -11.19 8.25 -10.65
CA ARG A 93 -11.09 8.32 -9.19
C ARG A 93 -9.83 7.65 -8.64
N PHE A 94 -8.85 8.44 -8.25
CA PHE A 94 -7.74 8.02 -7.38
C PHE A 94 -7.94 8.50 -5.94
N THR A 95 -9.20 8.68 -5.51
CA THR A 95 -9.56 9.15 -4.16
C THR A 95 -9.04 8.21 -3.08
N PRO A 96 -8.91 8.67 -1.83
CA PRO A 96 -8.55 7.80 -0.71
C PRO A 96 -9.33 6.48 -0.64
N GLU A 97 -10.65 6.51 -0.79
CA GLU A 97 -11.50 5.31 -0.78
C GLU A 97 -11.26 4.42 -2.00
N ALA A 98 -10.96 5.02 -3.16
CA ALA A 98 -10.62 4.27 -4.37
C ALA A 98 -9.28 3.53 -4.21
N GLN A 99 -8.29 4.20 -3.61
CA GLN A 99 -7.00 3.60 -3.28
C GLN A 99 -7.16 2.45 -2.28
N ASP A 100 -7.99 2.59 -1.25
CA ASP A 100 -8.26 1.52 -0.29
C ASP A 100 -8.90 0.31 -0.96
N LEU A 101 -9.94 0.53 -1.76
CA LEU A 101 -10.62 -0.54 -2.49
C LEU A 101 -9.66 -1.23 -3.46
N ALA A 102 -8.84 -0.47 -4.18
CA ALA A 102 -7.80 -0.99 -5.07
C ALA A 102 -6.78 -1.86 -4.31
N ALA A 103 -6.34 -1.44 -3.13
CA ALA A 103 -5.41 -2.19 -2.31
C ALA A 103 -6.04 -3.51 -1.85
N ILE A 104 -7.31 -3.49 -1.44
CA ILE A 104 -8.06 -4.71 -1.10
C ILE A 104 -8.19 -5.65 -2.30
N LYS A 105 -8.43 -5.13 -3.51
CA LYS A 105 -8.44 -5.96 -4.73
C LYS A 105 -7.10 -6.65 -4.95
N ARG A 106 -5.97 -5.92 -4.81
CA ARG A 106 -4.63 -6.52 -4.90
C ARG A 106 -4.41 -7.56 -3.81
N LEU A 107 -4.80 -7.31 -2.55
CA LEU A 107 -4.73 -8.30 -1.48
C LEU A 107 -5.50 -9.59 -1.82
N GLY A 108 -6.66 -9.46 -2.47
CA GLY A 108 -7.41 -10.59 -3.00
C GLY A 108 -6.66 -11.35 -4.10
N GLU A 109 -6.14 -10.64 -5.10
CA GLU A 109 -5.36 -11.22 -6.21
C GLU A 109 -4.07 -11.92 -5.74
N ARG A 110 -3.45 -11.42 -4.67
CA ARG A 110 -2.28 -12.04 -4.02
C ARG A 110 -2.64 -13.24 -3.13
N GLY A 111 -3.93 -13.52 -2.91
CA GLY A 111 -4.39 -14.57 -1.99
C GLY A 111 -4.15 -14.24 -0.51
N ALA A 112 -3.90 -12.97 -0.18
CA ALA A 112 -3.63 -12.52 1.18
C ALA A 112 -4.90 -12.16 1.96
N LEU A 113 -5.99 -11.81 1.27
CA LEU A 113 -7.18 -11.26 1.91
C LEU A 113 -7.79 -12.19 2.98
N GLN A 114 -7.89 -13.50 2.70
CA GLN A 114 -8.43 -14.44 3.68
C GLN A 114 -7.47 -14.64 4.86
N LEU A 115 -6.16 -14.73 4.59
CA LEU A 115 -5.13 -14.83 5.64
C LEU A 115 -5.21 -13.63 6.60
N ILE A 116 -5.45 -12.43 6.09
CA ILE A 116 -5.62 -11.22 6.90
C ILE A 116 -6.85 -11.32 7.78
N LYS A 117 -7.98 -11.75 7.22
CA LYS A 117 -9.23 -11.96 7.98
C LYS A 117 -9.03 -12.97 9.10
N ASP A 118 -8.31 -14.05 8.82
CA ASP A 118 -8.00 -15.13 9.78
C ASP A 118 -6.88 -14.78 10.78
N GLY A 119 -6.29 -13.57 10.71
CA GLY A 119 -5.21 -13.15 11.61
C GLY A 119 -3.83 -13.75 11.30
N LYS A 120 -3.68 -14.45 10.17
CA LYS A 120 -2.42 -15.07 9.68
C LYS A 120 -1.50 -14.04 9.01
N ILE A 121 -1.11 -13.02 9.76
CA ILE A 121 -0.47 -11.81 9.21
C ILE A 121 0.93 -12.06 8.65
N ARG A 122 1.69 -12.98 9.24
CA ARG A 122 3.02 -13.37 8.71
C ARG A 122 2.90 -13.93 7.30
N GLU A 123 1.95 -14.83 7.07
CA GLU A 123 1.68 -15.43 5.77
C GLU A 123 1.15 -14.39 4.77
N ALA A 124 0.25 -13.49 5.23
CA ALA A 124 -0.26 -12.41 4.41
C ALA A 124 0.84 -11.45 3.93
N ILE A 125 1.78 -11.06 4.80
CA ILE A 125 2.94 -10.23 4.43
C ILE A 125 3.78 -10.95 3.37
N ALA A 126 4.06 -12.24 3.55
CA ALA A 126 4.83 -13.03 2.60
C ALA A 126 4.17 -13.10 1.21
N LYS A 127 2.83 -13.28 1.15
CA LYS A 127 2.07 -13.25 -0.12
C LYS A 127 2.16 -11.91 -0.84
N CYS A 128 2.34 -10.83 -0.08
CA CYS A 128 2.34 -9.45 -0.55
C CYS A 128 3.74 -8.91 -0.91
N ALA A 129 4.81 -9.69 -0.69
CA ALA A 129 6.20 -9.22 -0.87
C ALA A 129 6.54 -8.71 -2.27
N ASN A 130 6.00 -9.34 -3.33
CA ASN A 130 6.22 -8.88 -4.72
C ASN A 130 5.19 -7.84 -5.18
N GLU A 131 4.27 -7.43 -4.31
CA GLU A 131 3.32 -6.35 -4.59
C GLU A 131 3.84 -5.02 -4.02
N TRP A 132 4.24 -5.05 -2.74
CA TRP A 132 4.79 -3.90 -2.04
C TRP A 132 6.27 -4.13 -1.77
N ALA A 133 7.13 -3.33 -2.42
CA ALA A 133 8.58 -3.45 -2.29
C ALA A 133 9.06 -3.25 -0.85
N SER A 134 8.27 -2.53 -0.03
CA SER A 134 8.54 -2.31 1.38
C SER A 134 8.35 -3.54 2.27
N PHE A 135 7.71 -4.61 1.79
CA PHE A 135 7.58 -5.87 2.51
C PHE A 135 8.79 -6.79 2.25
N PRO A 136 9.19 -7.61 3.24
CA PRO A 136 10.33 -8.51 3.10
C PRO A 136 9.99 -9.70 2.19
N GLY A 137 10.99 -10.22 1.47
CA GLY A 137 10.85 -11.42 0.63
C GLY A 137 10.82 -11.17 -0.88
N ASN A 138 11.15 -9.96 -1.34
CA ASN A 138 11.38 -9.63 -2.75
C ASN A 138 12.88 -9.33 -3.03
N ASN A 139 13.23 -9.26 -4.32
CA ASN A 139 14.59 -9.02 -4.79
C ASN A 139 14.78 -7.60 -5.38
N TYR A 140 13.99 -6.61 -4.95
CA TYR A 140 14.01 -5.27 -5.54
C TYR A 140 15.19 -4.40 -5.12
N ASP A 141 16.02 -4.83 -4.16
CA ASP A 141 17.20 -4.07 -3.67
C ASP A 141 16.81 -2.66 -3.15
N GLN A 142 15.67 -2.58 -2.43
CA GLN A 142 15.09 -1.33 -1.90
C GLN A 142 15.00 -1.27 -0.37
N ASN A 143 15.75 -2.11 0.34
CA ASN A 143 15.78 -2.20 1.82
C ASN A 143 14.37 -2.32 2.44
N PRO A 144 13.67 -3.45 2.24
CA PRO A 144 12.34 -3.67 2.82
C PRO A 144 12.36 -3.57 4.35
N LYS A 145 11.22 -3.23 4.95
CA LYS A 145 11.08 -3.24 6.41
C LYS A 145 11.26 -4.67 6.94
N ALA A 146 11.97 -4.79 8.06
CA ALA A 146 12.11 -6.07 8.74
C ALA A 146 10.74 -6.61 9.19
N LEU A 147 10.53 -7.93 9.04
CA LEU A 147 9.28 -8.58 9.43
C LEU A 147 8.89 -8.28 10.88
N GLY A 148 9.86 -8.28 11.81
CA GLY A 148 9.62 -7.94 13.21
C GLY A 148 9.05 -6.53 13.41
N ALA A 149 9.48 -5.55 12.62
CA ALA A 149 8.96 -4.19 12.69
C ALA A 149 7.51 -4.11 12.17
N LEU A 150 7.17 -4.88 11.13
CA LEU A 150 5.80 -4.97 10.61
C LEU A 150 4.87 -5.64 11.63
N LEU A 151 5.30 -6.72 12.28
CA LEU A 151 4.50 -7.40 13.30
C LEU A 151 4.31 -6.54 14.57
N ALA A 152 5.34 -5.81 14.99
CA ALA A 152 5.22 -4.86 16.08
C ALA A 152 4.25 -3.73 15.74
N GLN A 153 4.27 -3.24 14.50
CA GLN A 153 3.31 -2.25 14.05
C GLN A 153 1.89 -2.82 13.98
N TRP A 154 1.71 -4.06 13.51
CA TRP A 154 0.42 -4.75 13.50
C TRP A 154 -0.21 -4.79 14.90
N GLN A 155 0.57 -5.14 15.93
CA GLN A 155 0.10 -5.16 17.31
C GLN A 155 -0.29 -3.75 17.79
N LYS A 156 0.48 -2.71 17.44
CA LYS A 156 0.13 -1.30 17.77
C LYS A 156 -1.16 -0.84 17.12
N LEU A 157 -1.52 -1.38 15.95
CA LEU A 157 -2.79 -1.14 15.27
C LEU A 157 -3.96 -1.93 15.92
N GLY A 158 -3.72 -2.63 17.03
CA GLY A 158 -4.72 -3.43 17.75
C GLY A 158 -5.00 -4.79 17.10
N GLY A 159 -4.11 -5.26 16.23
CA GLY A 159 -4.22 -6.55 15.58
C GLY A 159 -3.71 -7.69 16.46
N ALA A 160 -4.49 -8.76 16.60
CA ALA A 160 -4.04 -10.00 17.20
C ALA A 160 -3.17 -10.81 16.21
N LEU A 161 -2.17 -11.52 16.71
CA LEU A 161 -1.45 -12.53 15.94
C LEU A 161 -2.10 -13.88 16.24
N ALA A 162 -2.47 -14.62 15.20
CA ALA A 162 -2.80 -16.03 15.30
C ALA A 162 -1.54 -16.88 15.54
#